data_AF-A0A9N8DK06-F1
#
_entry.id   AF-A0A9N8DK06-F1
#
_cell.length_a   1.000
_cell.length_b   1.000
_cell.length_c   1.000
_cell.angle_alpha   90.00
_cell.angle_beta   90.00
_cell.angle_gamma   90.00
#
_symmetry.space_group_name_H-M   'P 1'
#
loop_
_entity.id
_entity.type
_entity.pdbx_description
1 polymer ?
#
loop_
_entity_poly.entity_id
_entity_poly.type
_entity_poly.pdbx_seq_one_letter_code
_entity_poly.pdbx_strand_id
1 'polypeptide(L)'
;MALVVDSWAKVAAIENFEAVAGELLFRRIFEINPGAKAFFAFAKEDSDNDIYQSEMFQTHSRAVITTVDAAVGLLKTNNMDTLVSVLRGLGAKHVAMNLEQAHYDLVGQALLDTLAKAVGDDFTDEVKEAWVGVYGVIVANMMEGARSKKERQQQPAETEKRNAKTEMEDAMVELKRITVEKVTQALLNAENKALADQERIQAEVAAELERVKEFKAKRDAQEAAAKAQEAAEKAQEAATNLESVSEDPVEDEQMDESLVRKDLDESDILYNQRSCAQYVMDKLFVRA
;
A
#
# COMPACT_ATOMS: atom_id res chain seq x y z
N MET A 1 2.61 -0.47 -63.55
CA MET A 1 4.03 -0.14 -63.23
C MET A 1 4.75 0.49 -64.42
N ALA A 2 4.67 -0.08 -65.64
CA ALA A 2 5.31 0.50 -66.84
C ALA A 2 4.96 1.98 -67.07
N LEU A 3 3.67 2.35 -67.04
CA LEU A 3 3.22 3.74 -67.23
C LEU A 3 3.91 4.77 -66.32
N VAL A 4 4.12 4.45 -65.04
CA VAL A 4 4.78 5.34 -64.07
C VAL A 4 6.27 5.46 -64.40
N VAL A 5 6.93 4.34 -64.69
CA VAL A 5 8.36 4.33 -65.03
C VAL A 5 8.63 5.06 -66.35
N ASP A 6 7.80 4.82 -67.37
CA ASP A 6 7.97 5.38 -68.70
C ASP A 6 7.66 6.88 -68.73
N SER A 7 6.62 7.32 -68.02
CA SER A 7 6.33 8.75 -67.87
C SER A 7 7.38 9.46 -67.02
N TRP A 8 7.88 8.85 -65.93
CA TRP A 8 8.98 9.41 -65.15
C TRP A 8 10.26 9.55 -65.96
N ALA A 9 10.57 8.60 -66.86
CA ALA A 9 11.75 8.68 -67.71
C ALA A 9 11.76 9.94 -68.59
N LYS A 10 10.61 10.48 -68.96
CA LYS A 10 10.49 11.76 -69.68
C LYS A 10 10.84 12.94 -68.79
N VAL A 11 10.40 12.92 -67.52
CA VAL A 11 10.78 13.92 -66.52
C VAL A 11 12.29 13.88 -66.28
N ALA A 12 12.84 12.68 -66.06
CA ALA A 12 14.27 12.47 -65.79
C ALA A 12 15.19 12.79 -67.00
N ALA A 13 14.62 12.91 -68.21
CA ALA A 13 15.36 13.33 -69.40
C ALA A 13 15.51 14.86 -69.51
N ILE A 14 14.82 15.64 -68.67
CA ILE A 14 14.95 17.10 -68.62
C ILE A 14 16.32 17.45 -68.00
N GLU A 15 17.02 18.41 -68.59
CA GLU A 15 18.28 18.90 -68.01
C GLU A 15 18.02 19.48 -66.60
N ASN A 16 18.77 19.01 -65.61
CA ASN A 16 18.64 19.43 -64.21
C ASN A 16 17.20 19.21 -63.67
N PHE A 17 16.57 18.08 -64.05
CA PHE A 17 15.18 17.78 -63.74
C PHE A 17 14.86 17.84 -62.24
N GLU A 18 15.80 17.50 -61.36
CA GLU A 18 15.58 17.53 -59.91
C GLU A 18 15.28 18.95 -59.42
N ALA A 19 15.99 19.94 -59.96
CA ALA A 19 15.75 21.34 -59.64
C ALA A 19 14.46 21.83 -60.29
N VAL A 20 14.25 21.53 -61.57
CA VAL A 20 13.08 22.01 -62.34
C VAL A 20 11.79 21.44 -61.77
N ALA A 21 11.71 20.12 -61.61
CA ALA A 21 10.52 19.46 -61.06
C ALA A 21 10.32 19.81 -59.58
N GLY A 22 11.41 19.98 -58.82
CA GLY A 22 11.35 20.36 -57.41
C GLY A 22 10.76 21.75 -57.22
N GLU A 23 11.23 22.72 -58.01
CA GLU A 23 10.68 24.07 -58.00
C GLU A 23 9.20 24.09 -58.42
N LEU A 24 8.84 23.41 -59.52
CA LEU A 24 7.45 23.31 -59.98
C LEU A 24 6.53 22.70 -58.91
N LEU A 25 6.97 21.63 -58.26
CA LEU A 25 6.22 20.96 -57.20
C LEU A 25 5.95 21.91 -56.03
N PHE A 26 6.98 22.56 -55.50
CA PHE A 26 6.82 23.43 -54.33
C PHE A 26 6.08 24.72 -54.65
N ARG A 27 6.31 25.32 -55.82
CA ARG A 27 5.48 26.44 -56.31
C ARG A 27 4.01 26.02 -56.29
N ARG A 28 3.70 24.84 -56.82
CA ARG A 28 2.33 24.34 -56.87
C ARG A 28 1.74 24.06 -55.49
N ILE A 29 2.51 23.48 -54.56
CA ILE A 29 2.10 23.30 -53.16
C ILE A 29 1.70 24.64 -52.54
N PHE A 30 2.52 25.67 -52.71
CA PHE A 30 2.28 26.99 -52.12
C PHE A 30 1.20 27.81 -52.86
N GLU A 31 0.95 27.53 -54.13
CA GLU A 31 -0.22 28.05 -54.86
C GLU A 31 -1.53 27.45 -54.33
N ILE A 32 -1.55 26.13 -54.12
CA ILE A 32 -2.74 25.42 -53.60
C ILE A 32 -3.01 25.83 -52.15
N ASN A 33 -1.96 25.90 -51.32
CA ASN A 33 -2.06 26.33 -49.93
C ASN A 33 -0.85 27.18 -49.52
N PRO A 34 -0.98 28.51 -49.52
CA PRO A 34 0.07 29.41 -49.06
C PRO A 34 0.52 29.15 -47.61
N GLY A 35 -0.39 28.65 -46.76
CA GLY A 35 -0.10 28.31 -45.36
C GLY A 35 0.89 27.15 -45.20
N ALA A 36 1.07 26.32 -46.23
CA ALA A 36 2.05 25.22 -46.21
C ALA A 36 3.49 25.72 -46.03
N LYS A 37 3.79 26.99 -46.37
CA LYS A 37 5.09 27.62 -46.11
C LYS A 37 5.52 27.54 -44.64
N ALA A 38 4.59 27.57 -43.69
CA ALA A 38 4.89 27.55 -42.26
C ALA A 38 5.64 26.28 -41.81
N PHE A 39 5.53 25.18 -42.56
CA PHE A 39 6.20 23.90 -42.25
C PHE A 39 7.68 23.87 -42.65
N PHE A 40 8.14 24.82 -43.47
CA PHE A 40 9.47 24.77 -44.06
C PHE A 40 10.38 25.86 -43.50
N ALA A 41 11.56 25.46 -43.01
CA ALA A 41 12.55 26.41 -42.46
C ALA A 41 12.97 27.48 -43.48
N PHE A 42 13.15 27.11 -44.75
CA PHE A 42 13.51 28.03 -45.83
C PHE A 42 12.45 29.10 -46.11
N ALA A 43 11.20 28.91 -45.65
CA ALA A 43 10.12 29.85 -45.84
C ALA A 43 9.82 30.68 -44.58
N LYS A 44 10.62 30.51 -43.51
CA LYS A 44 10.53 31.29 -42.27
C LYS A 44 11.43 32.53 -42.27
N GLU A 45 12.34 32.64 -43.23
CA GLU A 45 13.12 33.86 -43.42
C GLU A 45 12.25 34.90 -44.13
N ASP A 46 11.87 35.93 -43.37
CA ASP A 46 11.16 37.13 -43.85
C ASP A 46 12.15 38.02 -44.61
N SER A 47 12.59 37.54 -45.78
CA SER A 47 13.44 38.30 -46.68
C SER A 47 12.63 38.73 -47.89
N ASP A 48 12.78 39.98 -48.33
CA ASP A 48 12.27 40.49 -49.61
C ASP A 48 12.76 39.68 -50.84
N ASN A 49 13.60 38.67 -50.62
CA ASN A 49 14.17 37.80 -51.63
C ASN A 49 13.21 36.65 -51.99
N ASP A 50 13.22 36.27 -53.26
CA ASP A 50 12.43 35.14 -53.75
C ASP A 50 12.87 33.84 -53.08
N ILE A 51 11.99 33.20 -52.29
CA ILE A 51 12.25 31.94 -51.56
C ILE A 51 12.80 30.85 -52.46
N TYR A 52 12.43 30.86 -53.74
CA TYR A 52 12.85 29.87 -54.74
C TYR A 52 14.32 30.00 -55.13
N GLN A 53 14.96 31.15 -54.84
CA GLN A 53 16.39 31.37 -55.06
C GLN A 53 17.26 30.95 -53.87
N SER A 54 16.68 30.67 -52.70
CA SER A 54 17.45 30.29 -51.51
C SER A 54 18.13 28.93 -51.68
N GLU A 55 19.38 28.81 -51.21
CA GLU A 55 20.12 27.54 -51.25
C GLU A 55 19.37 26.45 -50.47
N MET A 56 18.81 26.78 -49.31
CA MET A 56 18.05 25.85 -48.49
C MET A 56 16.82 25.30 -49.22
N PHE A 57 16.08 26.15 -49.95
CA PHE A 57 14.99 25.71 -50.80
C PHE A 57 15.49 24.78 -51.91
N GLN A 58 16.52 25.19 -52.66
CA GLN A 58 17.03 24.40 -53.78
C GLN A 58 17.55 23.03 -53.33
N THR A 59 18.25 22.96 -52.19
CA THR A 59 18.71 21.70 -51.62
C THR A 59 17.53 20.81 -51.24
N HIS A 60 16.52 21.37 -50.57
CA HIS A 60 15.37 20.61 -50.11
C HIS A 60 14.49 20.11 -51.28
N SER A 61 14.19 20.99 -52.25
CA SER A 61 13.33 20.65 -53.38
C SER A 61 13.96 19.59 -54.28
N ARG A 62 15.28 19.69 -54.55
CA ARG A 62 16.03 18.62 -55.25
C ARG A 62 15.99 17.31 -54.48
N ALA A 63 16.24 17.33 -53.17
CA ALA A 63 16.24 16.12 -52.35
C ALA A 63 14.89 15.38 -52.39
N VAL A 64 13.77 16.10 -52.46
CA VAL A 64 12.43 15.50 -52.63
C VAL A 64 12.34 14.80 -53.98
N ILE A 65 12.73 15.45 -55.08
CA ILE A 65 12.68 14.82 -56.41
C ILE A 65 13.65 13.65 -56.54
N THR A 66 14.86 13.75 -56.01
CA THR A 66 15.81 12.62 -55.94
C THR A 66 15.22 11.44 -55.17
N THR A 67 14.43 11.70 -54.13
CA THR A 67 13.75 10.63 -53.37
C THR A 67 12.64 9.98 -54.21
N VAL A 68 11.88 10.76 -54.99
CA VAL A 68 10.88 10.23 -55.93
C VAL A 68 11.55 9.40 -57.01
N ASP A 69 12.66 9.88 -57.58
CA ASP A 69 13.44 9.17 -58.60
C ASP A 69 13.94 7.82 -58.09
N ALA A 70 14.53 7.80 -56.88
CA ALA A 70 14.97 6.56 -56.25
C ALA A 70 13.79 5.59 -56.02
N ALA A 71 12.63 6.10 -55.60
CA ALA A 71 11.42 5.28 -55.41
C ALA A 71 10.93 4.67 -56.74
N VAL A 72 10.93 5.44 -57.82
CA VAL A 72 10.60 4.94 -59.17
C VAL A 72 11.63 3.91 -59.65
N GLY A 73 12.92 4.10 -59.35
CA GLY A 73 13.97 3.13 -59.64
C GLY A 73 13.78 1.80 -58.91
N LEU A 74 13.37 1.84 -57.64
CA LEU A 74 13.01 0.64 -56.87
C LEU A 74 11.75 -0.03 -57.41
N LEU A 75 10.77 0.76 -57.88
CA LEU A 75 9.58 0.25 -58.56
C LEU A 75 9.94 -0.47 -59.87
N LYS A 76 10.81 0.14 -60.69
CA LYS A 76 11.29 -0.42 -61.96
C LYS A 76 11.99 -1.78 -61.77
N THR A 77 12.73 -1.94 -60.68
CA THR A 77 13.46 -3.17 -60.36
C THR A 77 12.65 -4.18 -59.54
N ASN A 78 11.36 -3.88 -59.26
CA ASN A 78 10.46 -4.69 -58.44
C ASN A 78 11.00 -4.96 -57.01
N ASN A 79 11.81 -4.06 -56.46
CA ASN A 79 12.39 -4.19 -55.12
C ASN A 79 11.47 -3.60 -54.05
N MET A 80 10.30 -4.22 -53.88
CA MET A 80 9.20 -3.69 -53.05
C MET A 80 9.54 -3.64 -51.56
N ASP A 81 10.26 -4.62 -51.04
CA ASP A 81 10.65 -4.64 -49.62
C ASP A 81 11.55 -3.47 -49.26
N THR A 82 12.53 -3.17 -50.13
CA THR A 82 13.40 -2.01 -49.95
C THR A 82 12.62 -0.70 -50.05
N LEU A 83 11.72 -0.60 -51.03
CA LEU A 83 10.87 0.59 -51.21
C LEU A 83 10.01 0.84 -49.96
N VAL A 84 9.31 -0.18 -49.46
CA VAL A 84 8.48 -0.10 -48.25
C VAL A 84 9.31 0.32 -47.04
N SER A 85 10.49 -0.27 -46.87
CA SER A 85 11.41 0.06 -45.76
C SER A 85 11.86 1.54 -45.81
N VAL A 86 12.25 2.02 -47.00
CA VAL A 86 12.63 3.42 -47.23
C VAL A 86 11.48 4.37 -46.93
N LEU A 87 10.27 4.07 -47.44
CA LEU A 87 9.07 4.90 -47.24
C LEU A 87 8.67 4.98 -45.76
N ARG A 88 8.68 3.87 -45.04
CA ARG A 88 8.42 3.86 -43.59
C ARG A 88 9.49 4.64 -42.82
N GLY A 89 10.76 4.50 -43.20
CA GLY A 89 11.87 5.29 -42.64
C GLY A 89 11.70 6.80 -42.87
N LEU A 90 11.25 7.18 -44.07
CA LEU A 90 10.96 8.58 -44.41
C LEU A 90 9.78 9.10 -43.59
N GLY A 91 8.69 8.33 -43.51
CA GLY A 91 7.53 8.64 -42.66
C GLY A 91 7.91 8.87 -41.19
N ALA A 92 8.78 8.03 -40.63
CA ALA A 92 9.28 8.18 -39.27
C ALA A 92 10.04 9.51 -39.03
N LYS A 93 10.71 10.06 -40.05
CA LYS A 93 11.37 11.39 -39.97
C LYS A 93 10.36 12.53 -39.99
N HIS A 94 9.18 12.32 -40.59
CA HIS A 94 8.12 13.33 -40.71
C HIS A 94 7.21 13.42 -39.47
N VAL A 95 7.35 12.52 -38.48
CA VAL A 95 6.56 12.56 -37.23
C VAL A 95 6.65 13.91 -36.52
N ALA A 96 7.84 14.51 -36.50
CA ALA A 96 8.07 15.79 -35.82
C ALA A 96 7.28 16.96 -36.44
N MET A 97 6.82 16.82 -37.68
CA MET A 97 6.09 17.84 -38.43
C MET A 97 4.58 17.76 -38.22
N ASN A 98 4.08 16.77 -37.46
CA ASN A 98 2.64 16.55 -37.20
C ASN A 98 1.78 16.57 -38.47
N LEU A 99 2.26 15.96 -39.55
CA LEU A 99 1.54 15.92 -40.82
C LEU A 99 0.29 15.02 -40.71
N GLU A 100 -0.85 15.60 -41.06
CA GLU A 100 -2.13 14.90 -41.27
C GLU A 100 -2.33 14.45 -42.72
N GLN A 101 -3.29 13.55 -42.96
CA GLN A 101 -3.67 13.05 -44.30
C GLN A 101 -3.84 14.18 -45.32
N ALA A 102 -4.51 15.27 -44.94
CA ALA A 102 -4.75 16.41 -45.83
C ALA A 102 -3.47 17.06 -46.38
N HIS A 103 -2.35 16.99 -45.65
CA HIS A 103 -1.06 17.49 -46.14
C HIS A 103 -0.50 16.58 -47.24
N TYR A 104 -0.67 15.27 -47.12
CA TYR A 104 -0.29 14.32 -48.16
C TYR A 104 -1.18 14.48 -49.39
N ASP A 105 -2.50 14.64 -49.22
CA ASP A 105 -3.41 14.83 -50.35
C ASP A 105 -3.04 16.07 -51.18
N LEU A 106 -2.67 17.15 -50.49
CA LEU A 106 -2.19 18.38 -51.12
C LEU A 106 -0.90 18.16 -51.93
N VAL A 107 0.08 17.45 -51.36
CA VAL A 107 1.33 17.13 -52.05
C VAL A 107 1.07 16.21 -53.24
N GLY A 108 0.14 15.26 -53.11
CA GLY A 108 -0.28 14.37 -54.20
C GLY A 108 -0.88 15.15 -55.37
N GLN A 109 -1.77 16.09 -55.09
CA GLN A 109 -2.32 16.98 -56.10
C GLN A 109 -1.22 17.79 -56.80
N ALA A 110 -0.33 18.41 -56.03
CA ALA A 110 0.77 19.19 -56.59
C ALA A 110 1.73 18.35 -57.44
N LEU A 111 2.01 17.11 -57.02
CA LEU A 111 2.84 16.17 -57.77
C LEU A 111 2.21 15.82 -59.13
N LEU A 112 0.91 15.49 -59.15
CA LEU A 112 0.20 15.17 -60.39
C LEU A 112 0.18 16.37 -61.34
N ASP A 113 -0.04 17.58 -60.83
CA ASP A 113 0.00 18.82 -61.63
C ASP A 113 1.41 19.08 -62.20
N THR A 114 2.46 18.81 -61.42
CA THR A 114 3.85 18.91 -61.89
C THR A 114 4.18 17.87 -62.95
N LEU A 115 3.72 16.63 -62.78
CA LEU A 115 3.89 15.57 -63.77
C LEU A 115 3.17 15.90 -65.08
N ALA A 116 1.93 16.41 -65.00
CA ALA A 116 1.18 16.85 -66.19
C ALA A 116 1.94 17.92 -66.98
N LYS A 117 2.54 18.90 -66.29
CA LYS A 117 3.36 19.94 -66.93
C LYS A 117 4.64 19.40 -67.55
N ALA A 118 5.34 18.48 -66.86
CA ALA A 118 6.64 17.98 -67.29
C ALA A 118 6.54 16.91 -68.40
N VAL A 119 5.50 16.08 -68.35
CA VAL A 119 5.26 15.00 -69.33
C VAL A 119 4.49 15.50 -70.56
N GLY A 120 3.66 16.53 -70.40
CA GLY A 120 2.91 17.13 -71.51
C GLY A 120 1.80 16.22 -72.03
N ASP A 121 1.63 16.16 -73.35
CA ASP A 121 0.54 15.45 -74.02
C ASP A 121 0.50 13.94 -73.72
N ASP A 122 1.64 13.37 -73.28
CA ASP A 122 1.73 11.96 -72.91
C ASP A 122 1.22 11.66 -71.48
N PHE A 123 0.80 12.68 -70.72
CA PHE A 123 0.20 12.52 -69.40
C PHE A 123 -1.29 12.20 -69.52
N THR A 124 -1.61 11.02 -70.04
CA THR A 124 -2.98 10.55 -70.23
C THR A 124 -3.68 10.25 -68.91
N ASP A 125 -5.00 10.05 -68.95
CA ASP A 125 -5.78 9.66 -67.76
C ASP A 125 -5.27 8.35 -67.15
N GLU A 126 -4.84 7.38 -67.97
CA GLU A 126 -4.27 6.12 -67.48
C GLU A 126 -2.93 6.34 -66.76
N VAL A 127 -2.09 7.26 -67.25
CA VAL A 127 -0.83 7.63 -66.60
C VAL A 127 -1.13 8.30 -65.26
N LYS A 128 -2.08 9.24 -65.24
CA LYS A 128 -2.53 9.91 -64.01
C LYS A 128 -3.07 8.92 -62.97
N GLU A 129 -3.95 8.00 -63.37
CA GLU A 129 -4.48 6.95 -62.49
C GLU A 129 -3.37 6.06 -61.93
N ALA A 130 -2.40 5.68 -62.77
CA ALA A 130 -1.26 4.89 -62.32
C ALA A 130 -0.41 5.63 -61.27
N TRP A 131 -0.20 6.93 -61.45
CA TRP A 131 0.49 7.78 -60.46
C TRP A 131 -0.30 7.98 -59.18
N VAL A 132 -1.63 8.14 -59.26
CA VAL A 132 -2.51 8.18 -58.07
C VAL A 132 -2.35 6.90 -57.25
N GLY A 133 -2.37 5.73 -57.91
CA GLY A 133 -2.16 4.44 -57.24
C GLY A 133 -0.80 4.34 -56.54
N VAL A 134 0.28 4.73 -57.23
CA VAL A 134 1.63 4.72 -56.64
C VAL A 134 1.74 5.72 -55.49
N TYR A 135 1.20 6.92 -55.63
CA TYR A 135 1.21 7.93 -54.57
C TYR A 135 0.44 7.46 -53.33
N GLY A 136 -0.71 6.78 -53.51
CA GLY A 136 -1.45 6.18 -52.40
C GLY A 136 -0.61 5.17 -51.60
N VAL A 137 0.17 4.33 -52.29
CA VAL A 137 1.09 3.38 -51.64
C VAL A 137 2.20 4.11 -50.87
N ILE A 138 2.75 5.18 -51.44
CA ILE A 138 3.75 6.03 -50.78
C ILE A 138 3.19 6.58 -49.46
N VAL A 139 2.03 7.22 -49.51
CA VAL A 139 1.38 7.84 -48.35
C VAL A 139 1.07 6.80 -47.26
N ALA A 140 0.48 5.66 -47.64
CA ALA A 140 0.15 4.60 -46.69
C ALA A 140 1.37 4.12 -45.90
N ASN A 141 2.49 3.88 -46.58
CA ASN A 141 3.72 3.41 -45.94
C ASN A 141 4.41 4.50 -45.11
N MET A 142 4.40 5.76 -45.57
CA MET A 142 4.93 6.87 -44.77
C MET A 142 4.12 7.08 -43.48
N MET A 143 2.80 7.07 -43.56
CA MET A 143 1.93 7.22 -42.39
C MET A 143 2.09 6.05 -41.40
N GLU A 144 2.24 4.83 -41.90
CA GLU A 144 2.55 3.68 -41.05
C GLU A 144 3.89 3.85 -40.33
N GLY A 145 4.94 4.25 -41.06
CA GLY A 145 6.26 4.53 -40.47
C GLY A 145 6.21 5.62 -39.40
N ALA A 146 5.41 6.66 -39.64
CA ALA A 146 5.16 7.74 -38.68
C ALA A 146 4.45 7.22 -37.41
N ARG A 147 3.37 6.47 -37.58
CA ARG A 147 2.62 5.85 -36.49
C ARG A 147 3.50 4.95 -35.62
N SER A 148 4.25 4.04 -36.23
CA SER A 148 5.14 3.13 -35.49
C SER A 148 6.23 3.86 -34.72
N LYS A 149 6.75 5.00 -35.24
CA LYS A 149 7.71 5.82 -34.51
C LYS A 149 7.06 6.52 -33.31
N LYS A 150 5.82 7.01 -33.46
CA LYS A 150 5.05 7.62 -32.36
C LYS A 150 4.75 6.61 -31.25
N GLU A 151 4.31 5.41 -31.60
CA GLU A 151 4.07 4.30 -30.66
C GLU A 151 5.35 3.95 -29.88
N ARG A 152 6.49 3.79 -30.57
CA ARG A 152 7.78 3.54 -29.92
C ARG A 152 8.23 4.67 -28.97
N GLN A 153 7.87 5.92 -29.26
CA GLN A 153 8.15 7.05 -28.38
C GLN A 153 7.25 7.09 -27.15
N GLN A 154 6.04 6.53 -27.23
CA GLN A 154 5.06 6.51 -26.14
C GLN A 154 5.24 5.30 -25.20
N GLN A 155 5.77 4.18 -25.69
CA GLN A 155 6.02 2.96 -24.91
C GLN A 155 6.82 3.14 -23.61
N PRO A 156 7.92 3.92 -23.56
CA PRO A 156 8.67 4.12 -22.31
C PRO A 156 7.81 4.83 -21.25
N ALA A 157 7.08 5.87 -21.66
CA ALA A 157 6.26 6.67 -20.77
C ALA A 157 5.03 5.91 -20.24
N GLU A 158 4.44 5.02 -21.05
CA GLU A 158 3.32 4.18 -20.61
C GLU A 158 3.77 3.06 -19.67
N THR A 159 4.94 2.46 -19.93
CA THR A 159 5.52 1.43 -19.07
C THR A 159 5.90 2.01 -17.70
N GLU A 160 6.52 3.19 -17.66
CA GLU A 160 6.89 3.87 -16.43
C GLU A 160 5.66 4.25 -15.58
N LYS A 161 4.61 4.79 -16.20
CA LYS A 161 3.33 5.08 -15.52
C LYS A 161 2.67 3.83 -14.94
N ARG A 162 2.71 2.72 -15.68
CA ARG A 162 2.19 1.43 -15.22
C ARG A 162 2.99 0.90 -14.04
N ASN A 163 4.32 0.95 -14.11
CA ASN A 163 5.18 0.51 -13.03
C ASN A 163 4.98 1.35 -11.76
N ALA A 164 4.94 2.69 -11.90
CA ALA A 164 4.68 3.60 -10.77
C ALA A 164 3.30 3.35 -10.12
N LYS A 165 2.29 3.01 -10.93
CA LYS A 165 0.97 2.63 -10.40
C LYS A 165 1.04 1.33 -9.59
N THR A 166 1.70 0.29 -10.12
CA THR A 166 1.89 -0.98 -9.40
C THR A 166 2.68 -0.79 -8.11
N GLU A 167 3.78 -0.04 -8.15
CA GLU A 167 4.59 0.26 -6.96
C GLU A 167 3.79 0.99 -5.88
N MET A 168 2.92 1.91 -6.27
CA MET A 168 2.04 2.61 -5.32
C MET A 168 0.95 1.69 -4.76
N GLU A 169 0.38 0.78 -5.56
CA GLU A 169 -0.57 -0.23 -5.09
C GLU A 169 0.09 -1.20 -4.10
N ASP A 170 1.29 -1.69 -4.40
CA ASP A 170 2.08 -2.57 -3.53
C ASP A 170 2.47 -1.87 -2.22
N ALA A 171 2.93 -0.62 -2.29
CA ALA A 171 3.22 0.19 -1.10
C ALA A 171 1.99 0.41 -0.23
N MET A 172 0.81 0.59 -0.84
CA MET A 172 -0.44 0.77 -0.11
C MET A 172 -0.90 -0.53 0.58
N VAL A 173 -0.66 -1.69 -0.05
CA VAL A 173 -0.90 -3.00 0.57
C VAL A 173 0.03 -3.20 1.76
N GLU A 174 1.31 -2.88 1.61
CA GLU A 174 2.31 -3.04 2.68
C GLU A 174 2.04 -2.09 3.86
N LEU A 175 1.67 -0.83 3.58
CA LEU A 175 1.29 0.12 4.63
C LEU A 175 0.05 -0.36 5.41
N LYS A 176 -0.94 -0.94 4.73
CA LYS A 176 -2.11 -1.54 5.38
C LYS A 176 -1.70 -2.71 6.28
N ARG A 177 -0.84 -3.61 5.79
CA ARG A 177 -0.32 -4.74 6.58
C ARG A 177 0.37 -4.25 7.86
N ILE A 178 1.32 -3.32 7.72
CA ILE A 178 2.06 -2.73 8.86
C ILE A 178 1.11 -2.07 9.86
N THR A 179 0.08 -1.37 9.36
CA THR A 179 -0.89 -0.68 10.23
C THR A 179 -1.70 -1.68 11.05
N VAL A 180 -2.19 -2.75 10.42
CA VAL A 180 -2.92 -3.83 11.11
C VAL A 180 -2.04 -4.49 12.17
N GLU A 181 -0.78 -4.79 11.84
CA GLU A 181 0.17 -5.39 12.78
C GLU A 181 0.43 -4.48 13.99
N LYS A 182 0.67 -3.18 13.76
CA LYS A 182 0.91 -2.21 14.84
C LYS A 182 -0.31 -2.05 15.75
N VAL A 183 -1.51 -1.98 15.19
CA VAL A 183 -2.74 -1.89 15.99
C VAL A 183 -2.96 -3.17 16.79
N THR A 184 -2.77 -4.34 16.18
CA THR A 184 -2.90 -5.64 16.86
C THR A 184 -1.91 -5.75 18.02
N GLN A 185 -0.65 -5.37 17.81
CA GLN A 185 0.37 -5.39 18.87
C GLN A 185 0.05 -4.41 20.00
N ALA A 186 -0.45 -3.21 19.68
CA ALA A 186 -0.84 -2.23 20.68
C ALA A 186 -2.01 -2.72 21.55
N LEU A 187 -3.01 -3.38 20.94
CA LEU A 187 -4.13 -3.99 21.66
C LEU A 187 -3.66 -5.11 22.59
N LEU A 188 -2.83 -6.02 22.08
CA LEU A 188 -2.27 -7.11 22.89
C LEU A 188 -1.46 -6.58 24.09
N ASN A 189 -0.67 -5.53 23.88
CA ASN A 189 0.09 -4.89 24.96
C ASN A 189 -0.82 -4.25 26.01
N ALA A 190 -1.92 -3.63 25.58
CA ALA A 190 -2.89 -3.01 26.49
C ALA A 190 -3.62 -4.08 27.33
N GLU A 191 -4.01 -5.19 26.71
CA GLU A 191 -4.66 -6.32 27.37
C GLU A 191 -3.74 -6.97 28.42
N ASN A 192 -2.48 -7.25 28.05
CA ASN A 192 -1.49 -7.79 28.99
C ASN A 192 -1.25 -6.87 30.19
N LYS A 193 -1.22 -5.55 29.95
CA LYS A 193 -1.09 -4.57 31.03
C LYS A 193 -2.31 -4.57 31.96
N ALA A 194 -3.51 -4.61 31.40
CA ALA A 194 -4.75 -4.66 32.17
C ALA A 194 -4.82 -5.93 33.04
N LEU A 195 -4.37 -7.07 32.51
CA LEU A 195 -4.28 -8.32 33.25
C LEU A 195 -3.30 -8.22 34.43
N ALA A 196 -2.10 -7.65 34.21
CA ALA A 196 -1.12 -7.44 35.27
C ALA A 196 -1.63 -6.47 36.35
N ASP A 197 -2.32 -5.40 35.97
CA ASP A 197 -2.95 -4.48 36.92
C ASP A 197 -4.07 -5.18 37.72
N GLN A 198 -4.86 -6.06 37.08
CA GLN A 198 -5.89 -6.87 37.74
C GLN A 198 -5.27 -7.84 38.78
N GLU A 199 -4.19 -8.54 38.43
CA GLU A 199 -3.49 -9.44 39.34
C GLU A 199 -2.92 -8.69 40.56
N ARG A 200 -2.36 -7.49 40.35
CA ARG A 200 -1.89 -6.65 41.47
C ARG A 200 -3.04 -6.25 42.40
N ILE A 201 -4.17 -5.80 41.85
CA ILE A 201 -5.35 -5.44 42.65
C ILE A 201 -5.87 -6.66 43.42
N GLN A 202 -5.92 -7.84 42.79
CA GLN A 202 -6.33 -9.08 43.47
C GLN A 202 -5.41 -9.41 44.64
N ALA A 203 -4.09 -9.24 44.48
CA ALA A 203 -3.12 -9.44 45.56
C ALA A 203 -3.30 -8.44 46.71
N GLU A 204 -3.54 -7.16 46.41
CA GLU A 204 -3.81 -6.13 47.43
C GLU A 204 -5.11 -6.41 48.21
N VAL A 205 -6.19 -6.77 47.51
CA VAL A 205 -7.47 -7.14 48.14
C VAL A 205 -7.30 -8.37 49.03
N ALA A 206 -6.54 -9.38 48.58
CA ALA A 206 -6.24 -10.56 49.40
C ALA A 206 -5.46 -10.19 50.67
N ALA A 207 -4.48 -9.30 50.57
CA ALA A 207 -3.71 -8.83 51.72
C ALA A 207 -4.57 -8.02 52.71
N GLU A 208 -5.44 -7.13 52.23
CA GLU A 208 -6.38 -6.39 53.09
C GLU A 208 -7.40 -7.30 53.76
N LEU A 209 -7.86 -8.34 53.06
CA LEU A 209 -8.77 -9.32 53.65
C LEU A 209 -8.13 -10.02 54.86
N GLU A 210 -6.84 -10.40 54.76
CA GLU A 210 -6.10 -10.96 55.89
C GLU A 210 -5.94 -9.94 57.04
N ARG A 211 -5.63 -8.67 56.74
CA ARG A 211 -5.58 -7.60 57.77
C ARG A 211 -6.92 -7.43 58.49
N VAL A 212 -8.03 -7.44 57.76
CA VAL A 212 -9.38 -7.35 58.33
C VAL A 212 -9.70 -8.56 59.21
N LYS A 213 -9.30 -9.77 58.80
CA LYS A 213 -9.44 -10.99 59.61
C LYS A 213 -8.65 -10.88 60.91
N GLU A 214 -7.40 -10.43 60.86
CA GLU A 214 -6.56 -10.21 62.04
C GLU A 214 -7.14 -9.15 62.98
N PHE A 215 -7.61 -8.02 62.42
CA PHE A 215 -8.23 -6.96 63.21
C PHE A 215 -9.48 -7.46 63.93
N LYS A 216 -10.35 -8.21 63.23
CA LYS A 216 -11.53 -8.82 63.82
C LYS A 216 -11.17 -9.77 64.95
N ALA A 217 -10.18 -10.64 64.75
CA ALA A 217 -9.70 -11.56 65.78
C ALA A 217 -9.17 -10.83 67.02
N LYS A 218 -8.42 -9.73 66.83
CA LYS A 218 -7.94 -8.88 67.93
C LYS A 218 -9.08 -8.22 68.70
N ARG A 219 -10.07 -7.67 68.01
CA ARG A 219 -11.26 -7.07 68.64
C ARG A 219 -12.03 -8.11 69.45
N ASP A 220 -12.31 -9.27 68.84
CA ASP A 220 -13.05 -10.34 69.50
C ASP A 220 -12.30 -10.84 70.76
N ALA A 221 -10.95 -10.89 70.73
CA ALA A 221 -10.13 -11.20 71.90
C ALA A 221 -10.15 -10.08 72.98
N GLN A 222 -10.15 -8.80 72.59
CA GLN A 222 -10.28 -7.69 73.52
C GLN A 222 -11.64 -7.68 74.23
N GLU A 223 -12.73 -7.92 73.49
CA GLU A 223 -14.08 -8.05 74.06
C GLU A 223 -14.16 -9.21 75.06
N ALA A 224 -13.50 -10.34 74.77
CA ALA A 224 -13.41 -11.46 75.70
C ALA A 224 -12.60 -11.11 76.96
N ALA A 225 -11.48 -10.41 76.81
CA ALA A 225 -10.65 -9.97 77.93
C ALA A 225 -11.38 -8.96 78.85
N ALA A 226 -12.11 -8.00 78.27
CA ALA A 226 -12.91 -7.04 79.03
C ALA A 226 -13.99 -7.74 79.88
N LYS A 227 -14.69 -8.72 79.29
CA LYS A 227 -15.66 -9.55 80.03
C LYS A 227 -15.01 -10.33 81.17
N ALA A 228 -13.80 -10.85 80.96
CA ALA A 228 -13.06 -11.57 81.99
C ALA A 228 -12.61 -10.65 83.13
N GLN A 229 -12.16 -9.42 82.83
CA GLN A 229 -11.81 -8.43 83.84
C GLN A 229 -13.02 -8.01 84.67
N GLU A 230 -14.17 -7.72 84.03
CA GLU A 230 -15.42 -7.40 84.73
C GLU A 230 -15.84 -8.53 85.68
N ALA A 231 -15.69 -9.79 85.24
CA ALA A 231 -15.96 -10.96 86.09
C ALA A 231 -14.99 -11.05 87.28
N ALA A 232 -13.71 -10.72 87.07
CA ALA A 232 -12.70 -10.72 88.13
C ALA A 232 -12.95 -9.60 89.17
N GLU A 233 -13.30 -8.40 88.74
CA GLU A 233 -13.65 -7.28 89.63
C GLU A 233 -14.87 -7.62 90.49
N LYS A 234 -15.92 -8.20 89.89
CA LYS A 234 -17.11 -8.71 90.63
C LYS A 234 -16.74 -9.78 91.66
N ALA A 235 -15.82 -10.69 91.32
CA ALA A 235 -15.35 -11.72 92.25
C ALA A 235 -14.54 -11.12 93.41
N GLN A 236 -13.74 -10.09 93.15
CA GLN A 236 -12.97 -9.40 94.17
C GLN A 236 -13.87 -8.60 95.12
N GLU A 237 -14.89 -7.91 94.61
CA GLU A 237 -15.91 -7.22 95.43
C GLU A 237 -16.69 -8.20 96.32
N ALA A 238 -17.00 -9.40 95.81
CA ALA A 238 -17.61 -10.46 96.60
C ALA A 238 -16.70 -10.94 97.74
N ALA A 239 -15.38 -11.03 97.50
CA ALA A 239 -14.40 -11.45 98.49
C ALA A 239 -14.18 -10.40 99.59
N THR A 240 -14.11 -9.10 99.26
CA THR A 240 -13.98 -8.03 100.26
C THR A 240 -15.22 -7.88 101.14
N ASN A 241 -16.42 -8.18 100.62
CA ASN A 241 -17.63 -8.25 101.44
C ASN A 241 -17.60 -9.39 102.49
N LEU A 242 -16.94 -10.50 102.19
CA LEU A 242 -16.78 -11.65 103.10
C LEU A 242 -15.78 -11.37 104.24
N GLU A 243 -14.76 -10.56 104.00
CA GLU A 243 -13.70 -10.24 104.97
C GLU A 243 -14.11 -9.19 106.02
N SER A 244 -15.25 -8.50 105.81
CA SER A 244 -15.82 -7.53 106.78
C SER A 244 -16.76 -8.13 107.83
N VAL A 245 -16.91 -9.47 107.87
CA VAL A 245 -17.91 -10.18 108.70
C VAL A 245 -17.27 -10.99 109.85
N SER A 246 -15.96 -10.95 110.07
CA SER A 246 -15.29 -11.79 111.09
C SER A 246 -14.55 -11.05 112.21
N GLU A 247 -15.23 -10.17 112.93
CA GLU A 247 -14.82 -9.73 114.28
C GLU A 247 -16.05 -9.70 115.21
N ASP A 248 -16.31 -10.79 115.94
CA ASP A 248 -16.80 -10.76 117.33
C ASP A 248 -16.81 -12.17 117.99
N PRO A 249 -16.63 -12.27 119.33
CA PRO A 249 -16.10 -13.45 120.03
C PRO A 249 -17.18 -14.37 120.63
N VAL A 250 -16.88 -15.66 120.82
CA VAL A 250 -17.77 -16.60 121.53
C VAL A 250 -17.04 -17.28 122.68
N GLU A 251 -17.65 -17.16 123.86
CA GLU A 251 -17.26 -17.67 125.16
C GLU A 251 -17.45 -19.19 125.33
N ASP A 252 -16.83 -19.64 126.43
CA ASP A 252 -16.55 -20.97 126.97
C ASP A 252 -17.77 -21.67 127.59
N GLU A 253 -17.97 -22.97 127.32
CA GLU A 253 -18.74 -23.86 128.18
C GLU A 253 -18.26 -25.32 128.05
N GLN A 254 -17.66 -25.85 129.14
CA GLN A 254 -17.17 -27.22 129.30
C GLN A 254 -18.18 -28.14 129.98
N MET A 255 -18.31 -29.39 129.49
CA MET A 255 -18.48 -30.68 130.21
C MET A 255 -18.84 -31.76 129.17
N ASP A 256 -18.44 -33.03 129.22
CA ASP A 256 -17.82 -33.88 130.23
C ASP A 256 -17.17 -35.09 129.49
N GLU A 257 -16.08 -35.58 130.04
CA GLU A 257 -15.18 -36.59 129.48
C GLU A 257 -15.22 -37.83 130.40
N SER A 258 -15.76 -38.96 129.95
CA SER A 258 -15.08 -40.26 130.08
C SER A 258 -15.88 -41.48 129.59
N LEU A 259 -15.08 -42.36 128.96
CA LEU A 259 -15.22 -43.81 128.75
C LEU A 259 -16.11 -44.32 127.60
N VAL A 260 -15.62 -45.17 126.69
CA VAL A 260 -14.27 -45.68 126.41
C VAL A 260 -14.34 -46.40 125.06
N ARG A 261 -13.23 -46.34 124.33
CA ARG A 261 -12.84 -47.15 123.15
C ARG A 261 -13.54 -48.51 123.02
N LYS A 262 -13.96 -48.84 121.80
CA LYS A 262 -13.69 -50.14 121.17
C LYS A 262 -13.76 -50.06 119.63
N ASP A 263 -12.60 -50.34 119.06
CA ASP A 263 -12.32 -51.13 117.87
C ASP A 263 -12.82 -50.62 116.51
N LEU A 264 -11.88 -49.95 115.84
CA LEU A 264 -11.78 -49.79 114.40
C LEU A 264 -11.58 -51.18 113.76
N ASP A 265 -12.46 -51.56 112.83
CA ASP A 265 -12.21 -52.66 111.88
C ASP A 265 -11.85 -52.08 110.51
N GLU A 266 -10.74 -52.56 109.97
CA GLU A 266 -9.95 -52.01 108.89
C GLU A 266 -10.37 -52.60 107.52
N SER A 267 -11.69 -52.75 107.29
CA SER A 267 -12.23 -53.43 106.09
C SER A 267 -13.17 -52.59 105.21
N ASP A 268 -13.51 -51.34 105.58
CA ASP A 268 -14.44 -50.48 104.81
C ASP A 268 -13.79 -49.33 103.99
N ILE A 269 -12.45 -49.28 103.88
CA ILE A 269 -11.72 -48.24 103.13
C ILE A 269 -11.29 -48.70 101.72
N LEU A 270 -11.73 -49.87 101.23
CA LEU A 270 -11.34 -50.39 99.91
C LEU A 270 -12.48 -50.81 98.96
N TYR A 271 -13.70 -50.28 99.11
CA TYR A 271 -14.80 -50.55 98.17
C TYR A 271 -15.37 -49.35 97.40
N ASN A 272 -14.77 -48.15 97.46
CA ASN A 272 -15.28 -47.01 96.66
C ASN A 272 -14.24 -46.21 95.85
N GLN A 273 -13.02 -46.73 95.68
CA GLN A 273 -12.02 -46.11 94.78
C GLN A 273 -11.77 -46.89 93.48
N ARG A 274 -12.48 -48.00 93.24
CA ARG A 274 -12.33 -48.81 92.01
C ARG A 274 -13.40 -48.57 90.93
N SER A 275 -14.38 -47.70 91.14
CA SER A 275 -15.44 -47.45 90.15
C SER A 275 -15.34 -46.10 89.40
N CYS A 276 -14.65 -45.09 89.94
CA CYS A 276 -14.50 -43.80 89.22
C CYS A 276 -13.34 -43.75 88.20
N ALA A 277 -12.33 -44.62 88.30
CA ALA A 277 -11.21 -44.63 87.35
C ALA A 277 -11.54 -45.33 86.01
N GLN A 278 -12.52 -46.24 85.99
CA GLN A 278 -12.92 -46.96 84.76
C GLN A 278 -13.80 -46.11 83.84
N TYR A 279 -14.55 -45.14 84.37
CA TYR A 279 -15.45 -44.28 83.58
C TYR A 279 -14.71 -43.17 82.82
N VAL A 280 -13.53 -42.75 83.28
CA VAL A 280 -12.74 -41.67 82.65
C VAL A 280 -11.83 -42.20 81.53
N MET A 281 -11.44 -43.49 81.54
CA MET A 281 -10.63 -44.09 80.48
C MET A 281 -11.43 -44.54 79.24
N ASP A 282 -12.71 -44.93 79.39
CA ASP A 282 -13.56 -45.38 78.27
C ASP A 282 -14.11 -44.24 77.38
N LYS A 283 -13.89 -42.96 77.75
CA LYS A 283 -14.34 -41.79 76.97
C LYS A 283 -13.22 -41.04 76.23
N LEU A 284 -11.96 -41.45 76.41
CA LEU A 284 -10.80 -40.79 75.80
C LEU A 284 -10.10 -41.58 74.69
N PHE A 285 -10.66 -42.72 74.23
CA PHE A 285 -10.00 -43.52 73.18
C PHE A 285 -10.97 -44.20 72.19
N VAL A 286 -11.81 -43.42 71.49
CA VAL A 286 -12.33 -43.81 70.16
C VAL A 286 -12.32 -42.60 69.23
N ARG A 287 -11.13 -42.29 68.69
CA ARG A 287 -10.96 -41.47 67.49
C ARG A 287 -9.71 -41.96 66.76
N ALA A 288 -9.88 -42.87 65.80
CA ALA A 288 -8.89 -43.25 64.79
C ALA A 288 -9.62 -43.98 63.66
#